data_AF-E2BHR8-F1
#
_entry.id   AF-E2BHR8-F1
#
_cell.length_a   1.000
_cell.length_b   1.000
_cell.length_c   1.000
_cell.angle_alpha   90.00
_cell.angle_beta   90.00
_cell.angle_gamma   90.00
#
_symmetry.space_group_name_H-M   'P 1'
#
loop_
_entity.id
_entity.type
_entity.pdbx_description
1 polymer ?
#
loop_
_entity_poly.entity_id
_entity_poly.type
_entity_poly.pdbx_seq_one_letter_code
_entity_poly.pdbx_strand_id
1 'polypeptide(L)'
;HQTDASKAESPGDGGGVRFASGKSCLFVKQPRDLVRDLRSTSMRAGVFRAGDTYPTAETELSLPGCLCDQLAVIANEPANLPRPFTVKGGFHLLDPGDDPSGTLHMELTITCLGSFSPTHYEL
;
A
#
# COMPACT_ATOMS: atom_id res chain seq x y z
N HIS A 1 -8.74 1.22 -33.94
CA HIS A 1 -7.60 0.39 -33.52
C HIS A 1 -6.34 1.24 -33.55
N GLN A 2 -5.91 1.75 -32.41
CA GLN A 2 -4.50 2.06 -32.14
C GLN A 2 -4.35 2.20 -30.62
N THR A 3 -3.64 1.23 -30.07
CA THR A 3 -3.27 1.11 -28.66
C THR A 3 -1.98 1.89 -28.49
N ASP A 4 -2.02 3.02 -27.81
CA ASP A 4 -0.80 3.77 -27.47
C ASP A 4 -0.27 3.22 -26.14
N ALA A 5 0.85 2.50 -26.24
CA ALA A 5 1.55 1.92 -25.13
C ALA A 5 2.07 3.04 -24.23
N SER A 6 1.57 3.09 -23.00
CA SER A 6 2.02 4.04 -21.98
C SER A 6 3.51 3.88 -21.78
N LYS A 7 4.27 4.83 -22.35
CA LYS A 7 5.70 5.00 -22.17
C LYS A 7 5.99 5.18 -20.69
N ALA A 8 6.59 4.15 -20.07
CA ALA A 8 7.12 4.26 -18.72
C ALA A 8 8.31 5.23 -18.77
N GLU A 9 8.07 6.49 -18.41
CA GLU A 9 9.14 7.45 -18.19
C GLU A 9 9.97 7.00 -16.98
N SER A 10 11.21 6.59 -17.24
CA SER A 10 12.22 6.34 -16.23
C SER A 10 12.59 7.67 -15.57
N PRO A 11 12.44 7.83 -14.24
CA PRO A 11 12.98 9.01 -13.57
C PRO A 11 14.49 8.99 -13.68
N GLY A 12 15.06 10.15 -14.02
CA GLY A 12 16.44 10.35 -14.36
C GLY A 12 17.45 10.01 -13.27
N ASP A 13 18.69 10.00 -13.72
CA ASP A 13 19.96 9.81 -13.02
C ASP A 13 20.07 10.61 -11.72
N GLY A 14 19.53 10.05 -10.64
CA GLY A 14 19.78 10.45 -9.26
C GLY A 14 19.99 9.17 -8.47
N GLY A 15 21.11 9.05 -7.75
CA GLY A 15 21.66 7.81 -7.18
C GLY A 15 20.83 7.09 -6.11
N GLY A 16 19.50 7.03 -6.25
CA GLY A 16 18.60 6.24 -5.43
C GLY A 16 18.58 4.77 -5.83
N VAL A 17 18.38 3.90 -4.85
CA VAL A 17 18.21 2.47 -5.07
C VAL A 17 16.76 2.20 -5.48
N ARG A 18 16.56 1.59 -6.66
CA ARG A 18 15.25 1.12 -7.07
C ARG A 18 14.98 -0.26 -6.47
N PHE A 19 14.09 -0.30 -5.49
CA PHE A 19 13.54 -1.56 -5.01
C PHE A 19 12.56 -2.12 -6.05
N ALA A 20 13.03 -3.04 -6.89
CA ALA A 20 12.22 -3.67 -7.95
C ALA A 20 11.26 -4.77 -7.40
N SER A 21 10.85 -4.66 -6.13
CA SER A 21 10.03 -5.65 -5.44
C SER A 21 8.77 -5.01 -4.88
N GLY A 22 7.60 -5.43 -5.38
CA GLY A 22 6.31 -5.19 -4.75
C GLY A 22 5.84 -6.45 -4.02
N LYS A 23 4.91 -6.28 -3.07
CA LYS A 23 4.15 -7.38 -2.47
C LYS A 23 2.67 -7.10 -2.66
N SER A 24 1.93 -8.09 -3.10
CA SER A 24 0.48 -8.09 -3.08
C SER A 24 -0.01 -9.21 -2.16
N CYS A 25 -1.10 -8.95 -1.46
CA CYS A 25 -1.77 -9.96 -0.66
C CYS A 25 -3.28 -9.87 -0.88
N LEU A 26 -3.92 -11.02 -0.91
CA LEU A 26 -5.37 -11.13 -0.91
C LEU A 26 -5.80 -11.58 0.48
N PHE A 27 -6.75 -10.88 1.07
CA PHE A 27 -7.29 -11.24 2.36
C PHE A 27 -8.80 -10.95 2.38
N VAL A 28 -9.49 -11.70 3.22
CA VAL A 28 -10.91 -11.50 3.49
C VAL A 28 -11.05 -10.67 4.75
N LYS A 29 -11.77 -9.55 4.67
CA LYS A 29 -12.10 -8.72 5.83
C LYS A 29 -13.38 -7.94 5.60
N GLN A 30 -14.17 -7.75 6.67
CA GLN A 30 -15.29 -6.82 6.58
C GLN A 30 -14.76 -5.40 6.35
N PRO A 31 -15.35 -4.62 5.43
CA PRO A 31 -14.79 -3.32 5.08
C PRO A 31 -14.71 -2.35 6.27
N ARG A 32 -15.70 -2.39 7.19
CA ARG A 32 -15.67 -1.62 8.45
C ARG A 32 -14.46 -1.96 9.31
N ASP A 33 -14.16 -3.24 9.45
CA ASP A 33 -13.04 -3.70 10.29
C ASP A 33 -11.70 -3.39 9.62
N LEU A 34 -11.63 -3.43 8.28
CA LEU A 34 -10.47 -2.95 7.52
C LEU A 34 -10.22 -1.47 7.79
N VAL A 35 -11.24 -0.61 7.66
CA VAL A 35 -11.10 0.84 7.92
C VAL A 35 -10.68 1.11 9.35
N ARG A 36 -11.27 0.42 10.33
CA ARG A 36 -10.89 0.57 11.74
C ARG A 36 -9.41 0.27 11.92
N ASP A 37 -8.95 -0.85 11.40
CA ASP A 37 -7.59 -1.32 11.64
C ASP A 37 -6.55 -0.46 10.87
N LEU A 38 -6.89 0.06 9.68
CA LEU A 38 -6.05 1.03 8.96
C LEU A 38 -5.92 2.36 9.69
N ARG A 39 -6.95 2.75 10.48
CA ARG A 39 -6.93 4.00 11.27
C ARG A 39 -6.21 3.86 12.60
N SER A 40 -6.22 2.67 13.19
CA SER A 40 -5.60 2.43 14.50
C SER A 40 -4.16 1.97 14.42
N THR A 41 -3.70 1.56 13.23
CA THR A 41 -2.39 0.92 13.05
C THR A 41 -1.55 1.73 12.09
N SER A 42 -0.38 2.14 12.55
CA SER A 42 0.66 2.68 11.68
C SER A 42 1.40 1.56 10.97
N MET A 43 1.82 1.83 9.73
CA MET A 43 2.69 0.94 8.97
C MET A 43 4.14 1.38 9.18
N ARG A 44 5.02 0.46 9.55
CA ARG A 44 6.47 0.72 9.62
C ARG A 44 7.18 0.11 8.43
N ALA A 45 8.08 0.88 7.83
CA ALA A 45 8.97 0.41 6.78
C ALA A 45 10.42 0.64 7.20
N GLY A 46 11.23 -0.43 7.18
CA GLY A 46 12.63 -0.39 7.56
C GLY A 46 13.53 -0.78 6.39
N VAL A 47 14.67 -0.11 6.27
CA VAL A 47 15.75 -0.44 5.34
C VAL A 47 16.79 -1.25 6.10
N PHE A 48 17.05 -2.46 5.63
CA PHE A 48 17.99 -3.39 6.26
C PHE A 48 19.17 -3.62 5.33
N ARG A 49 20.37 -3.79 5.91
CA ARG A 49 21.48 -4.39 5.17
C ARG A 49 21.33 -5.91 5.22
N ALA A 50 21.85 -6.58 4.20
CA ALA A 50 21.80 -8.04 4.16
C ALA A 50 22.54 -8.63 5.37
N GLY A 51 21.82 -9.43 6.16
CA GLY A 51 22.33 -10.04 7.39
C GLY A 51 21.99 -9.30 8.68
N ASP A 52 21.47 -8.06 8.60
CA ASP A 52 21.07 -7.30 9.79
C ASP A 52 19.68 -7.72 10.29
N THR A 53 19.51 -7.68 11.61
CA THR A 53 18.21 -7.88 12.28
C THR A 53 17.52 -6.56 12.65
N TYR A 54 18.25 -5.45 12.55
CA TYR A 54 17.79 -4.10 12.89
C TYR A 54 17.86 -3.19 11.65
N PRO A 55 16.88 -2.30 11.47
CA PRO A 55 16.89 -1.39 10.33
C PRO A 55 18.01 -0.35 10.48
N THR A 56 18.70 -0.07 9.38
CA THR A 56 19.64 1.05 9.28
C THR A 56 18.91 2.39 9.27
N ALA A 57 17.70 2.41 8.71
CA ALA A 57 16.80 3.55 8.79
C ALA A 57 15.35 3.08 8.65
N GLU A 58 14.41 3.80 9.25
CA GLU A 58 12.99 3.45 9.20
C GLU A 58 12.07 4.66 9.09
N THR A 59 10.82 4.39 8.75
CA THR A 59 9.76 5.39 8.70
C THR A 59 8.46 4.77 9.22
N GLU A 60 7.65 5.60 9.87
CA GLU A 60 6.32 5.24 10.36
C GLU A 60 5.26 6.02 9.57
N LEU A 61 4.27 5.29 9.08
CA LEU A 61 3.34 5.73 8.06
C LEU A 61 1.93 5.55 8.60
N SER A 62 1.28 6.66 8.93
CA SER A 62 -0.15 6.67 9.21
C SER A 62 -0.89 6.82 7.89
N LEU A 63 -1.72 5.83 7.54
CA LEU A 63 -2.46 5.87 6.28
C LEU A 63 -3.52 6.98 6.34
N PRO A 64 -3.47 7.96 5.41
CA PRO A 64 -4.38 9.08 5.45
C PRO A 64 -5.78 8.66 4.99
N GLY A 65 -6.78 8.99 5.80
CA GLY A 65 -8.19 8.88 5.42
C GLY A 65 -8.89 7.61 5.88
N CYS A 66 -10.21 7.69 5.97
CA CYS A 66 -11.05 6.52 6.10
C CYS A 66 -11.45 6.08 4.69
N LEU A 67 -11.44 4.78 4.38
CA LEU A 67 -11.94 4.24 3.09
C LEU A 67 -13.46 4.50 2.87
N CYS A 68 -14.06 5.43 3.63
CA CYS A 68 -15.49 5.71 3.72
C CYS A 68 -16.13 5.95 2.35
N ASP A 69 -15.47 6.74 1.49
CA ASP A 69 -15.99 7.05 0.16
C ASP A 69 -16.10 5.79 -0.70
N GLN A 70 -15.13 4.87 -0.57
CA GLN A 70 -15.16 3.59 -1.29
C GLN A 70 -16.22 2.66 -0.74
N LEU A 71 -16.44 2.67 0.58
CA LEU A 71 -17.50 1.87 1.20
C LEU A 71 -18.89 2.34 0.79
N ALA A 72 -19.11 3.64 0.70
CA ALA A 72 -20.38 4.21 0.25
C ALA A 72 -20.70 3.81 -1.20
N VAL A 73 -19.70 3.79 -2.09
CA VAL A 73 -19.88 3.38 -3.49
C VAL A 73 -20.24 1.89 -3.59
N ILE A 74 -19.55 1.01 -2.85
CA ILE A 74 -19.87 -0.44 -2.83
C ILE A 74 -21.31 -0.68 -2.38
N ALA A 75 -21.77 0.04 -1.36
CA ALA A 75 -23.10 -0.14 -0.79
C ALA A 75 -24.23 0.29 -1.75
N ASN A 76 -23.98 1.33 -2.55
CA ASN A 76 -25.00 1.92 -3.42
C ASN A 76 -25.01 1.33 -4.83
N GLU A 77 -23.85 0.93 -5.38
CA GLU A 77 -23.75 0.42 -6.75
C GLU A 77 -22.87 -0.85 -6.84
N PRO A 78 -23.42 -2.03 -6.52
CA PRO A 78 -22.65 -3.28 -6.48
C PRO A 78 -22.10 -3.72 -7.86
N ALA A 79 -22.63 -3.17 -8.95
CA ALA A 79 -22.12 -3.40 -10.30
C ALA A 79 -20.85 -2.60 -10.63
N ASN A 80 -20.53 -1.57 -9.84
CA ASN A 80 -19.36 -0.72 -10.01
C ASN A 80 -18.31 -1.06 -8.93
N LEU A 81 -17.16 -1.57 -9.37
CA LEU A 81 -16.02 -1.74 -8.47
C LEU A 81 -15.57 -0.36 -7.96
N PRO A 82 -15.39 -0.17 -6.65
CA PRO A 82 -14.91 1.09 -6.12
C PRO A 82 -13.50 1.38 -6.64
N ARG A 83 -13.18 2.66 -6.83
CA ARG A 83 -11.82 3.06 -7.18
C ARG A 83 -10.85 2.59 -6.09
N PRO A 84 -9.68 2.04 -6.44
CA PRO A 84 -8.67 1.65 -5.46
C PRO A 84 -8.28 2.83 -4.57
N PHE A 85 -8.10 2.56 -3.27
CA PHE A 85 -7.45 3.49 -2.37
C PHE A 85 -5.96 3.46 -2.62
N THR A 86 -5.37 4.59 -2.99
CA THR A 86 -3.93 4.67 -3.29
C THR A 86 -3.28 5.73 -2.43
N VAL A 87 -2.22 5.33 -1.72
CA VAL A 87 -1.32 6.23 -0.98
C VAL A 87 0.04 6.16 -1.65
N LYS A 88 0.49 7.28 -2.19
CA LYS A 88 1.77 7.39 -2.90
C LYS A 88 2.53 8.59 -2.38
N GLY A 89 3.82 8.43 -2.11
CA GLY A 89 4.61 9.53 -1.60
C GLY A 89 6.07 9.18 -1.37
N GLY A 90 6.86 10.21 -1.08
CA GLY A 90 8.17 10.09 -0.46
C GLY A 90 8.03 10.22 1.05
N PHE A 91 8.61 9.28 1.79
CA PHE A 91 8.55 9.20 3.24
C PHE A 91 9.95 9.32 3.81
N HIS A 92 10.15 10.26 4.73
CA HIS A 92 11.46 10.48 5.33
C HIS A 92 11.85 9.30 6.21
N LEU A 93 13.06 8.81 5.99
CA LEU A 93 13.70 7.78 6.79
C LEU A 93 14.53 8.44 7.88
N LEU A 94 14.42 7.92 9.10
CA LEU A 94 15.24 8.29 10.24
C LEU A 94 16.16 7.11 10.58
N ASP A 95 17.41 7.39 10.94
CA ASP A 95 18.28 6.36 11.53
C ASP A 95 17.93 6.13 13.01
N PRO A 96 18.58 5.16 13.69
CA PRO A 96 18.35 4.94 15.12
C PRO A 96 18.71 6.12 16.05
N GLY A 97 19.38 7.16 15.53
CA GLY A 97 19.66 8.41 16.23
C GLY A 97 18.61 9.50 16.01
N ASP A 98 17.52 9.18 15.31
CA ASP A 98 16.47 10.11 14.84
C ASP A 98 16.98 11.13 13.80
N ASP A 99 18.13 10.88 13.16
CA ASP A 99 18.69 11.76 12.15
C ASP A 99 18.15 11.44 10.74
N PRO A 100 17.81 12.46 9.92
CA PRO A 100 17.34 12.26 8.56
C PRO A 100 18.34 11.50 7.69
N SER A 101 17.92 10.32 7.20
CA SER A 101 18.79 9.34 6.53
C SER A 101 18.36 8.99 5.10
N GLY A 102 17.36 9.70 4.57
CA GLY A 102 16.94 9.60 3.18
C GLY A 102 15.43 9.67 3.01
N THR A 103 14.97 9.30 1.81
CA THR A 103 13.54 9.28 1.46
C THR A 103 13.19 7.96 0.79
N LEU A 104 12.20 7.26 1.34
CA LEU A 104 11.58 6.08 0.74
C LEU A 104 10.41 6.51 -0.14
N HIS A 105 10.50 6.26 -1.44
CA HIS A 105 9.36 6.44 -2.34
C HIS A 105 8.58 5.13 -2.46
N MET A 106 7.30 5.12 -2.05
CA MET A 106 6.44 3.94 -2.13
C MET A 106 5.01 4.27 -2.56
N GLU A 107 4.31 3.23 -3.01
CA GLU A 107 2.90 3.26 -3.38
C GLU A 107 2.19 2.07 -2.73
N LEU A 108 1.14 2.35 -1.94
CA LEU A 108 0.23 1.36 -1.37
C LEU A 108 -1.12 1.49 -2.05
N THR A 109 -1.62 0.36 -2.57
CA THR A 109 -2.95 0.29 -3.20
C THR A 109 -3.82 -0.75 -2.51
N ILE A 110 -5.03 -0.37 -2.12
CA ILE A 110 -6.06 -1.26 -1.58
C ILE A 110 -7.23 -1.28 -2.54
N THR A 111 -7.55 -2.48 -3.06
CA THR A 111 -8.65 -2.70 -3.99
C THR A 111 -9.68 -3.63 -3.37
N CYS A 112 -10.95 -3.23 -3.37
CA CYS A 112 -12.04 -4.12 -2.98
C CYS A 112 -12.52 -4.92 -4.20
N LEU A 113 -12.46 -6.25 -4.10
CA LEU A 113 -12.87 -7.16 -5.17
C LEU A 113 -14.34 -7.63 -5.04
N GLY A 114 -15.10 -7.04 -4.13
CA GLY A 114 -16.50 -7.37 -3.88
C GLY A 114 -16.69 -8.37 -2.74
N SER A 115 -17.76 -9.17 -2.85
CA SER A 115 -18.11 -10.20 -1.86
C SER A 115 -17.50 -11.55 -2.22
N PHE A 116 -17.20 -12.33 -1.19
CA PHE A 116 -16.86 -13.75 -1.35
C PHE A 116 -17.87 -14.57 -0.54
N SER A 117 -18.24 -15.75 -1.07
CA SER A 117 -19.06 -16.72 -0.35
C SER A 117 -18.24 -18.00 -0.22
N PRO A 118 -17.80 -18.40 0.98
CA PRO A 118 -17.08 -19.65 1.15
C PRO A 118 -18.05 -20.80 0.88
N THR A 119 -17.71 -21.68 -0.06
CA THR A 119 -18.40 -22.95 -0.23
C THR A 119 -17.67 -24.00 0.60
N HIS A 120 -18.34 -24.51 1.63
CA HIS A 120 -17.83 -25.63 2.41
C HIS A 120 -18.15 -26.92 1.66
N TYR A 121 -17.10 -27.66 1.28
CA TYR A 121 -17.24 -29.02 0.78
C TYR A 121 -16.94 -29.97 1.93
N GLU A 122 -17.93 -30.76 2.33
CA GLU A 122 -17.70 -31.94 3.16
C GLU A 122 -17.29 -33.10 2.23
N LEU A 123 -16.18 -33.77 2.55
CA LEU A 123 -15.67 -34.96 1.85
C LEU A 123 -16.15 -36.23 2.55
#